data_AF-A0A542I7X7-F1
#
_entry.id   AF-A0A542I7X7-F1
#
_cell.length_a   1.000
_cell.length_b   1.000
_cell.length_c   1.000
_cell.angle_alpha   90.00
_cell.angle_beta   90.00
_cell.angle_gamma   90.00
#
_symmetry.space_group_name_H-M   'P 1'
#
loop_
_entity.id
_entity.type
_entity.pdbx_description
1 polymer ?
#
loop_
_entity_poly.entity_id
_entity_poly.type
_entity_poly.pdbx_seq_one_letter_code
_entity_poly.pdbx_strand_id
1 'polypeptide(L)'
;MGLFDNQTKFVQDGAEYEHADPRPEMPLGTVRRFVYGGEPEVIAQVPLAGGGTVEVHGYATHYTQEWVSVAWTDETFQYLNCWVPAAGVRRPGDGEWHGRYVEFG
;
A
#
# COMPACT_ATOMS: atom_id res chain seq x y z
N MET A 1 -15.17 -19.29 -10.37
CA MET A 1 -14.60 -18.38 -11.38
C MET A 1 -15.31 -17.04 -11.24
N GLY A 2 -14.76 -15.96 -10.72
CA GLY A 2 -13.49 -15.63 -10.10
C GLY A 2 -13.68 -14.16 -9.71
N LEU A 3 -14.44 -13.92 -8.64
CA LEU A 3 -14.84 -12.59 -8.19
C LEU A 3 -13.73 -12.11 -7.24
N PHE A 4 -13.25 -10.90 -7.44
CA PHE A 4 -12.12 -10.27 -6.74
C PHE A 4 -10.74 -10.74 -7.25
N ASP A 5 -10.42 -10.43 -8.51
CA ASP A 5 -9.01 -10.19 -8.84
C ASP A 5 -8.53 -9.07 -7.90
N ASN A 6 -7.63 -9.39 -6.96
CA ASN A 6 -6.93 -8.37 -6.20
C ASN A 6 -6.21 -7.51 -7.24
N GLN A 7 -6.61 -6.26 -7.38
CA GLN A 7 -6.13 -5.42 -8.47
C GLN A 7 -4.66 -5.06 -8.17
N THR A 8 -3.74 -5.71 -8.88
CA THR A 8 -2.28 -5.58 -8.65
C THR A 8 -1.62 -4.54 -9.52
N LYS A 9 -2.26 -4.16 -10.64
CA LYS A 9 -1.73 -3.21 -11.62
C LYS A 9 -2.07 -1.78 -11.28
N PHE A 10 -1.15 -0.85 -11.50
CA PHE A 10 -1.39 0.59 -11.32
C PHE A 10 -0.50 1.45 -12.21
N VAL A 11 -0.93 2.70 -12.38
CA VAL A 11 -0.14 3.73 -13.06
C VAL A 11 0.44 4.72 -12.06
N GLN A 12 1.74 4.96 -12.16
CA GLN A 12 2.46 5.99 -11.41
C GLN A 12 3.48 6.68 -12.31
N ASP A 13 3.51 8.01 -12.30
CA ASP A 13 4.38 8.83 -13.14
C ASP A 13 4.27 8.46 -14.64
N GLY A 14 3.06 8.10 -15.10
CA GLY A 14 2.80 7.64 -16.46
C GLY A 14 3.28 6.23 -16.82
N ALA A 15 3.85 5.47 -15.88
CA ALA A 15 4.30 4.09 -16.09
C ALA A 15 3.35 3.07 -15.43
N GLU A 16 3.12 1.93 -16.10
CA GLU A 16 2.35 0.80 -15.54
C GLU A 16 3.27 -0.11 -14.70
N TYR A 17 2.83 -0.40 -13.48
CA TYR A 17 3.46 -1.31 -12.54
C TYR A 17 2.49 -2.42 -12.14
N GLU A 18 3.04 -3.52 -11.64
CA GLU A 18 2.27 -4.60 -11.02
C GLU A 18 2.92 -4.98 -9.69
N HIS A 19 2.19 -4.84 -8.58
CA HIS A 19 2.73 -5.19 -7.26
C HIS A 19 2.62 -6.69 -6.97
N ALA A 20 3.58 -7.21 -6.22
CA ALA A 20 3.72 -8.63 -5.93
C ALA A 20 2.71 -9.20 -4.91
N ASP A 21 1.86 -8.36 -4.28
CA ASP A 21 0.92 -8.68 -3.18
C ASP A 21 1.37 -9.91 -2.37
N PRO A 22 2.46 -9.79 -1.59
CA PRO A 22 3.15 -10.94 -1.01
C PRO A 22 2.32 -11.73 0.02
N ARG A 23 1.09 -11.29 0.34
CA ARG A 23 0.13 -11.90 1.29
C ARG A 23 0.81 -12.75 2.37
N PRO A 24 1.53 -12.11 3.30
CA PRO A 24 2.27 -12.85 4.32
C PRO A 24 1.32 -13.70 5.16
N GLU A 25 1.76 -14.91 5.52
CA GLU A 25 1.04 -15.75 6.47
C GLU A 25 1.09 -15.09 7.86
N MET A 26 0.03 -14.37 8.21
CA MET A 26 -0.06 -13.64 9.48
C MET A 26 -0.81 -14.48 10.51
N PRO A 27 -0.24 -14.73 11.71
CA PRO A 27 -0.94 -15.45 12.76
C PRO A 27 -2.23 -14.72 13.16
N LEU A 28 -3.30 -15.49 13.43
CA LEU A 28 -4.59 -14.94 13.82
C LEU A 28 -4.45 -14.02 15.06
N GLY A 29 -5.08 -12.85 15.01
CA GLY A 29 -5.05 -11.86 16.10
C GLY A 29 -3.81 -10.97 16.17
N THR A 30 -2.86 -11.10 15.23
CA THR A 30 -1.67 -10.24 15.18
C THR A 30 -1.88 -8.95 14.38
N VAL A 31 -2.84 -8.95 13.46
CA VAL A 31 -3.17 -7.79 12.62
C VAL A 31 -3.93 -6.77 13.44
N ARG A 32 -3.39 -5.55 13.47
CA ARG A 32 -4.02 -4.37 14.04
C ARG A 32 -4.43 -3.44 12.92
N ARG A 33 -5.45 -2.61 13.18
CA ARG A 33 -5.94 -1.59 12.27
C ARG A 33 -5.69 -0.22 12.88
N PHE A 34 -5.32 0.76 12.05
CA PHE A 34 -5.34 2.16 12.47
C PHE A 34 -6.79 2.64 12.63
N VAL A 35 -6.99 3.71 13.41
CA VAL A 35 -8.33 4.30 13.58
C VAL A 35 -8.77 4.86 12.23
N TYR A 36 -10.03 4.62 11.88
CA TYR A 36 -10.62 5.13 10.64
C TYR A 36 -10.61 6.66 10.61
N GLY A 37 -10.12 7.26 9.52
CA GLY A 37 -9.88 8.70 9.40
C GLY A 37 -8.63 9.19 10.14
N GLY A 38 -7.86 8.27 10.73
CA GLY A 38 -6.62 8.52 11.46
C GLY A 38 -5.44 7.70 10.95
N GLU A 39 -5.58 7.09 9.77
CA GLU A 39 -4.52 6.38 9.08
C GLU A 39 -3.34 7.34 8.81
N PRO A 40 -2.08 6.97 9.17
CA PRO A 40 -0.94 7.83 8.92
C PRO A 40 -0.51 7.78 7.46
N GLU A 41 -0.12 8.94 6.94
CA GLU A 41 0.61 9.10 5.68
C GLU A 41 1.97 8.39 5.77
N VAL A 42 2.31 7.61 4.74
CA VAL A 42 3.54 6.83 4.69
C VAL A 42 4.15 6.77 3.29
N ILE A 43 5.47 6.77 3.23
CA ILE A 43 6.25 6.46 2.04
C ILE A 43 6.71 5.01 2.17
N ALA A 44 6.39 4.19 1.17
CA ALA A 44 6.55 2.75 1.22
C ALA A 44 7.26 2.20 -0.02
N GLN A 45 8.14 1.22 0.19
CA GLN A 45 8.77 0.45 -0.89
C GLN A 45 7.89 -0.76 -1.23
N VAL A 46 7.05 -0.63 -2.26
CA VAL A 46 6.13 -1.67 -2.71
C VAL A 46 6.86 -2.67 -3.61
N PRO A 47 6.87 -3.97 -3.29
CA PRO A 47 7.50 -4.98 -4.12
C PRO A 47 6.73 -5.18 -5.43
N LEU A 48 7.45 -5.29 -6.54
CA LEU A 48 6.87 -5.53 -7.86
C LEU A 48 6.88 -7.01 -8.25
N ALA A 49 5.88 -7.45 -9.00
CA ALA A 49 5.76 -8.83 -9.48
C ALA A 49 6.94 -9.24 -10.38
N GLY A 50 7.49 -8.29 -11.14
CA GLY A 50 8.70 -8.47 -11.96
C GLY A 50 10.03 -8.43 -11.17
N GLY A 51 9.97 -8.25 -9.85
CA GLY A 51 11.13 -8.03 -8.99
C GLY A 51 11.45 -6.55 -8.78
N GLY A 52 12.22 -6.27 -7.72
CA GLY A 52 12.50 -4.90 -7.27
C GLY A 52 11.37 -4.27 -6.47
N THR A 53 11.48 -2.97 -6.21
CA THR A 53 10.49 -2.17 -5.49
C THR A 53 10.22 -0.86 -6.21
N VAL A 54 9.05 -0.28 -5.95
CA VAL A 54 8.69 1.08 -6.34
C VAL A 54 8.25 1.85 -5.10
N GLU A 55 8.63 3.13 -5.02
CA GLU A 55 8.21 4.01 -3.94
C GLU A 55 6.75 4.45 -4.18
N VAL A 56 5.91 4.28 -3.17
CA VAL A 56 4.50 4.67 -3.18
C VAL A 56 4.20 5.53 -1.96
N HIS A 57 3.43 6.59 -2.17
CA HIS A 57 2.92 7.45 -1.12
C HIS A 57 1.47 7.06 -0.85
N GLY A 58 1.21 6.48 0.32
CA GLY A 58 -0.09 5.95 0.68
C GLY A 58 -0.37 6.05 2.17
N TYR A 59 -1.50 5.49 2.59
CA TYR A 59 -1.94 5.48 3.98
C TYR A 59 -1.73 4.09 4.58
N ALA A 60 -1.18 4.02 5.79
CA ALA A 60 -1.10 2.74 6.50
C ALA A 60 -2.48 2.41 7.11
N THR A 61 -3.12 1.34 6.64
CA THR A 61 -4.46 0.95 7.08
C THR A 61 -4.42 -0.12 8.15
N HIS A 62 -3.52 -1.09 8.00
CA HIS A 62 -3.32 -2.22 8.90
C HIS A 62 -1.83 -2.46 9.15
N TYR A 63 -1.51 -3.11 10.25
CA TYR A 63 -0.12 -3.41 10.60
C TYR A 63 0.00 -4.63 11.51
N THR A 64 1.17 -5.26 11.43
CA THR A 64 1.71 -6.20 12.41
C THR A 64 3.05 -5.65 12.91
N GLN A 65 3.84 -6.46 13.63
CA GLN A 65 5.20 -6.08 13.98
C GLN A 65 6.13 -6.02 12.75
N GLU A 66 5.88 -6.84 11.73
CA GLU A 66 6.78 -7.03 10.59
C GLU A 66 6.24 -6.48 9.28
N TRP A 67 4.93 -6.21 9.20
CA TRP A 67 4.25 -5.86 7.97
C TRP A 67 3.30 -4.68 8.15
N VAL A 68 3.16 -3.87 7.10
CA VAL A 68 2.21 -2.76 7.03
C VAL A 68 1.40 -2.89 5.75
N SER A 69 0.08 -2.76 5.84
CA SER A 69 -0.79 -2.65 4.68
C SER A 69 -0.89 -1.19 4.29
N VAL A 70 -0.34 -0.86 3.13
CA VAL A 70 -0.36 0.48 2.56
C VAL A 70 -1.43 0.53 1.48
N ALA A 71 -2.29 1.53 1.55
CA ALA A 71 -3.34 1.78 0.58
C ALA A 71 -3.11 3.11 -0.13
N TRP A 72 -3.33 3.16 -1.43
CA TRP A 72 -3.15 4.35 -2.24
C TRP A 72 -4.12 4.36 -3.42
N THR A 73 -4.28 5.52 -4.03
CA THR A 73 -4.96 5.68 -5.31
C THR A 73 -3.93 5.99 -6.38
N ASP A 74 -3.99 5.26 -7.49
CA ASP A 74 -3.10 5.50 -8.61
C ASP A 74 -3.54 6.70 -9.47
N GLU A 75 -2.85 6.95 -10.58
CA GLU A 75 -3.19 8.06 -11.47
C GLU A 75 -4.51 7.89 -12.24
N THR A 76 -5.05 6.68 -12.29
CA THR A 76 -6.31 6.32 -12.96
C THR A 76 -7.51 6.30 -12.02
N PHE A 77 -7.36 6.81 -10.79
CA PHE A 77 -8.35 6.77 -9.71
C PHE A 77 -8.66 5.36 -9.21
N GLN A 78 -7.73 4.43 -9.41
CA GLN A 78 -7.86 3.06 -8.96
C GLN A 78 -7.38 2.95 -7.50
N TYR A 79 -8.18 2.30 -6.65
CA TYR A 79 -7.77 1.97 -5.29
C TYR A 79 -6.89 0.72 -5.28
N LEU A 80 -5.77 0.79 -4.56
CA LEU A 80 -4.84 -0.31 -4.37
C LEU A 80 -4.48 -0.48 -2.90
N ASN A 81 -4.12 -1.70 -2.55
CA ASN A 81 -3.47 -1.99 -1.29
C ASN A 81 -2.42 -3.10 -1.43
N CYS A 82 -1.34 -2.97 -0.66
CA CYS A 82 -0.29 -3.98 -0.64
C CYS A 82 0.31 -4.10 0.76
N TRP A 83 0.56 -5.34 1.18
CA TRP A 83 1.36 -5.61 2.37
C TRP A 83 2.84 -5.47 2.04
N VAL A 84 3.51 -4.59 2.76
CA VAL A 84 4.94 -4.32 2.62
C VAL A 84 5.66 -4.60 3.95
N PRO A 85 6.94 -5.03 3.92
CA PRO A 85 7.73 -5.14 5.14
C PRO A 85 7.79 -3.79 5.86
N ALA A 86 7.59 -3.79 7.18
CA ALA A 86 7.60 -2.57 7.99
C ALA A 86 8.93 -1.79 7.88
N ALA A 87 10.05 -2.49 7.63
CA ALA A 87 11.35 -1.88 7.39
C ALA A 87 11.41 -1.04 6.10
N GLY A 88 10.51 -1.28 5.15
CA GLY A 88 10.37 -0.51 3.90
C GLY A 88 9.38 0.65 4.00
N VAL A 89 8.88 0.96 5.20
CA VAL A 89 7.87 2.00 5.44
C VAL A 89 8.41 3.07 6.37
N ARG A 90 8.22 4.33 5.99
CA ARG A 90 8.56 5.48 6.83
C ARG A 90 7.46 6.53 6.78
N ARG A 91 7.42 7.41 7.79
CA ARG A 91 6.63 8.64 7.70
C ARG A 91 7.30 9.62 6.73
N PRO A 92 6.52 10.41 5.97
CA PRO A 92 7.06 11.54 5.23
C PRO A 92 7.57 12.60 6.21
N GLY A 93 8.66 13.28 5.84
CA GLY A 93 9.05 14.56 6.40
C GLY A 93 8.28 15.71 5.75
N ASP A 94 8.58 16.93 6.18
CA ASP A 94 7.93 18.13 5.67
C ASP A 94 8.10 18.27 4.14
N GLY A 95 6.98 18.30 3.42
CA GLY A 95 6.95 18.51 1.97
C GLY A 95 7.26 17.27 1.12
N GLU A 96 7.54 16.10 1.72
CA GLU A 96 7.77 14.86 0.97
C GLU A 96 6.45 14.16 0.58
N TRP A 97 5.34 14.52 1.19
CA TRP A 97 4.07 13.84 0.96
C TRP A 97 3.40 14.26 -0.35
N HIS A 98 3.18 13.28 -1.24
CA HIS A 98 2.57 13.47 -2.56
C HIS A 98 1.50 12.40 -2.88
N GLY A 99 1.02 11.67 -1.86
CA GLY A 99 0.08 10.57 -2.05
C GLY A 99 -1.29 11.03 -2.52
N ARG A 100 -1.98 10.17 -3.28
CA ARG A 100 -3.39 10.33 -3.63
C ARG A 100 -4.18 9.26 -2.90
N TYR A 101 -5.26 9.65 -2.22
CA TYR A 101 -6.19 8.71 -1.62
C TYR A 101 -7.60 9.24 -1.78
N VAL A 102 -8.40 8.51 -2.56
CA VAL A 102 -9.82 8.77 -2.71
C VAL A 102 -10.53 7.78 -1.81
N GLU A 103 -11.09 8.29 -0.72
CA GLU A 103 -11.97 7.52 0.13
C GLU A 103 -13.31 7.37 -0.62
N PHE A 104 -13.63 6.16 -1.10
CA PHE A 104 -14.96 5.86 -1.63
C PHE A 104 -15.92 5.83 -0.42
N GLY A 105 -16.55 6.98 -0.16
CA GLY A 105 -17.65 7.11 0.81
C GLY A 105 -18.92 6.39 0.39
#